data_AF-A0A3B8WT01-F1
#
_entry.id   AF-A0A3B8WT01-F1
#
_cell.length_a   1.000
_cell.length_b   1.000
_cell.length_c   1.000
_cell.angle_alpha   90.00
_cell.angle_beta   90.00
_cell.angle_gamma   90.00
#
_symmetry.space_group_name_H-M   'P 1'
#
loop_
_entity.id
_entity.type
_entity.pdbx_description
1 polymer ?
#
loop_
_entity_poly.entity_id
_entity_poly.type
_entity_poly.pdbx_seq_one_letter_code
_entity_poly.pdbx_strand_id
1 'polypeptide(L)'
;GRGRWPELRDDFIVSGPIEDFFLDDLRRGGQVLFAEFSYLLYGKKRSVLRSYYEQAVRGEWDAAFEQWQSLRPIWHVYEDEFMEPLSKTAAYARLIGVIKLWCEHLGLHAGPVTAPVQGLTGEERERLLDKLTAVDIV
;
A
#
# COMPACT_ATOMS: atom_id res chain seq x y z
N GLY A 1 -15.13 4.96 25.56
CA GLY A 1 -14.21 4.00 24.92
C GLY A 1 -13.18 4.81 24.14
N ARG A 2 -11.90 4.58 24.39
CA ARG A 2 -10.79 5.46 23.95
C ARG A 2 -10.48 5.23 22.46
N GLY A 3 -10.20 6.30 21.73
CA GLY A 3 -9.69 6.26 20.35
C GLY A 3 -10.66 6.77 19.29
N ARG A 4 -11.47 7.81 19.55
CA ARG A 4 -12.27 8.46 18.51
C ARG A 4 -11.97 9.96 18.55
N TRP A 5 -11.86 10.60 17.39
CA TRP A 5 -11.71 12.05 17.29
C TRP A 5 -12.86 12.71 18.07
N PRO A 6 -12.59 13.44 19.17
CA PRO A 6 -13.61 13.79 20.16
C PRO A 6 -14.74 14.69 19.64
N GLU A 7 -14.58 15.28 18.46
CA GLU A 7 -15.54 16.18 17.82
C GLU A 7 -16.33 15.51 16.67
N LEU A 8 -15.97 14.29 16.27
CA LEU A 8 -16.61 13.61 15.14
C LEU A 8 -17.85 12.83 15.59
N ARG A 9 -18.93 12.93 14.82
CA ARG A 9 -20.15 12.14 15.06
C ARG A 9 -19.87 10.65 14.88
N ASP A 10 -20.62 9.83 15.62
CA ASP A 10 -20.46 8.37 15.62
C ASP A 10 -20.84 7.68 14.31
N ASP A 11 -21.51 8.38 13.39
CA ASP A 11 -21.96 7.88 12.08
C ASP A 11 -21.03 8.23 10.92
N PHE A 12 -19.88 8.85 11.19
CA PHE A 12 -18.84 9.08 10.19
C PHE A 12 -17.83 7.94 10.17
N ILE A 13 -17.37 7.60 8.96
CA ILE A 13 -16.23 6.71 8.74
C ILE A 13 -15.01 7.57 8.41
N VAL A 14 -13.94 7.40 9.18
CA VAL A 14 -12.65 8.04 8.90
C VAL A 14 -11.75 7.06 8.14
N SER A 15 -11.32 7.45 6.94
CA SER A 15 -10.44 6.64 6.10
C SER A 15 -9.25 7.41 5.56
N GLY A 16 -8.10 6.75 5.46
CA GLY A 16 -6.90 7.24 4.77
C GLY A 16 -6.54 6.35 3.56
N PRO A 17 -5.82 6.87 2.55
CA PRO A 17 -5.35 6.08 1.41
C PRO A 17 -3.85 5.71 1.50
N ILE A 18 -3.19 5.91 2.65
CA ILE A 18 -1.75 5.70 2.80
C ILE A 18 -1.51 4.68 3.91
N GLU A 19 -1.04 3.49 3.52
CA GLU A 19 -0.82 2.38 4.45
C GLU A 19 0.23 2.70 5.54
N ASP A 20 1.26 3.49 5.21
CA ASP A 20 2.30 3.89 6.18
C ASP A 20 1.74 4.65 7.39
N PHE A 21 0.70 5.45 7.19
CA PHE A 21 0.05 6.18 8.28
C PHE A 21 -1.03 5.37 8.99
N PHE A 22 -1.44 4.23 8.42
CA PHE A 22 -2.65 3.54 8.83
C PHE A 22 -2.62 3.05 10.28
N LEU A 23 -1.46 2.60 10.79
CA LEU A 23 -1.34 2.17 12.18
C LEU A 23 -1.57 3.34 13.17
N ASP A 24 -1.04 4.53 12.85
CA ASP A 24 -1.26 5.72 13.68
C ASP A 24 -2.69 6.26 13.52
N ASP A 25 -3.26 6.17 12.32
CA ASP A 25 -4.67 6.49 12.09
C ASP A 25 -5.57 5.61 12.97
N LEU A 26 -5.36 4.29 13.01
CA LEU A 26 -6.10 3.37 13.87
C LEU A 26 -6.00 3.76 15.36
N ARG A 27 -4.83 4.21 15.84
CA ARG A 27 -4.65 4.71 17.22
C ARG A 27 -5.49 5.95 17.51
N ARG A 28 -5.73 6.78 16.49
CA ARG A 28 -6.47 8.06 16.59
C ARG A 28 -7.95 7.93 16.26
N GLY A 29 -8.41 6.75 15.84
CA GLY A 29 -9.81 6.49 15.50
C GLY A 29 -10.14 6.47 14.01
N GLY A 30 -9.12 6.40 13.14
CA GLY A 30 -9.27 5.93 11.77
C GLY A 30 -9.82 4.51 11.75
N GLN A 31 -10.57 4.18 10.71
CA GLN A 31 -11.33 2.92 10.65
C GLN A 31 -11.01 2.09 9.42
N VAL A 32 -10.71 2.74 8.29
CA VAL A 32 -10.63 2.08 6.99
C VAL A 32 -9.42 2.60 6.20
N LEU A 33 -8.65 1.68 5.64
CA LEU A 33 -7.71 1.97 4.56
C LEU A 33 -8.48 1.87 3.24
N PHE A 34 -8.64 2.97 2.51
CA PHE A 34 -9.48 3.02 1.31
C PHE A 34 -8.72 3.59 0.10
N ALA A 35 -9.05 3.09 -1.09
CA ALA A 35 -8.41 3.47 -2.36
C ALA A 35 -6.87 3.26 -2.34
N GLU A 36 -6.45 2.13 -1.78
CA GLU A 36 -5.04 1.80 -1.51
C GLU A 36 -4.70 0.42 -2.08
N PHE A 37 -3.44 0.21 -2.49
CA PHE A 37 -2.99 -0.97 -3.23
C PHE A 37 -2.18 -2.01 -2.43
N SER A 38 -1.65 -1.69 -1.25
CA SER A 38 -0.77 -2.54 -0.44
C SER A 38 -1.35 -3.92 -0.16
N TYR A 39 -2.66 -4.02 0.08
CA TYR A 39 -3.30 -5.33 0.28
C TYR A 39 -3.14 -6.28 -0.92
N LEU A 40 -3.08 -5.73 -2.13
CA LEU A 40 -2.80 -6.43 -3.37
C LEU A 40 -1.28 -6.61 -3.57
N LEU A 41 -0.53 -5.51 -3.49
CA LEU A 41 0.89 -5.44 -3.89
C LEU A 41 1.84 -6.18 -2.95
N TYR A 42 1.45 -6.41 -1.70
CA TYR A 42 2.30 -7.09 -0.73
C TYR A 42 2.36 -8.60 -0.97
N GLY A 43 1.62 -9.13 -1.95
CA GLY A 43 1.74 -10.51 -2.39
C GLY A 43 1.54 -11.49 -1.23
N LYS A 44 2.48 -12.41 -0.99
CA LYS A 44 2.39 -13.36 0.13
C LYS A 44 2.39 -12.70 1.52
N LYS A 45 2.93 -11.48 1.65
CA LYS A 45 3.00 -10.74 2.92
C LYS A 45 1.71 -9.96 3.26
N ARG A 46 0.65 -10.05 2.44
CA ARG A 46 -0.68 -9.48 2.76
C ARG A 46 -1.28 -10.00 4.07
N SER A 47 -0.88 -11.19 4.52
CA SER A 47 -1.27 -11.76 5.81
C SER A 47 -0.69 -10.98 6.99
N VAL A 48 0.52 -10.42 6.85
CA VAL A 48 1.15 -9.55 7.85
C VAL A 48 0.37 -8.24 7.97
N LEU A 49 -0.06 -7.66 6.84
CA LEU A 49 -0.90 -6.46 6.83
C LEU A 49 -2.20 -6.69 7.61
N ARG A 50 -2.89 -7.79 7.30
CA ARG A 50 -4.11 -8.19 8.02
C ARG A 50 -3.85 -8.41 9.51
N SER A 51 -2.76 -9.09 9.83
CA SER A 51 -2.41 -9.42 11.22
C SER A 51 -2.16 -8.15 12.04
N TYR A 52 -1.40 -7.17 11.54
CA TYR A 52 -1.16 -5.95 12.31
C TYR A 52 -2.45 -5.15 12.48
N TYR A 53 -3.33 -5.14 11.47
CA TYR A 53 -4.64 -4.48 11.58
C TYR A 53 -5.47 -5.12 12.70
N GLU A 54 -5.56 -6.44 12.73
CA GLU A 54 -6.30 -7.16 13.77
C GLU A 54 -5.72 -6.93 15.16
N GLN A 55 -4.39 -6.90 15.30
CA GLN A 55 -3.70 -6.58 16.56
C GLN A 55 -3.99 -5.14 17.00
N ALA A 56 -3.92 -4.17 16.07
CA ALA A 56 -4.24 -2.77 16.31
C ALA A 56 -5.68 -2.60 16.80
N VAL A 57 -6.66 -3.29 16.19
CA VAL A 57 -8.07 -3.26 16.62
C VAL A 57 -8.24 -3.83 18.04
N ARG A 58 -7.41 -4.79 18.45
CA ARG A 58 -7.38 -5.32 19.83
C ARG A 58 -6.62 -4.41 20.82
N GLY A 59 -5.99 -3.34 20.34
CA GLY A 59 -5.15 -2.44 21.14
C GLY A 59 -3.74 -2.99 21.42
N GLU A 60 -3.30 -4.01 20.70
CA GLU A 60 -1.99 -4.64 20.81
C GLU A 60 -0.94 -3.84 20.02
N TRP A 61 -0.72 -2.60 20.44
CA TRP A 61 -0.02 -1.57 19.65
C TRP A 61 1.44 -1.86 19.35
N ASP A 62 2.17 -2.48 20.28
CA ASP A 62 3.60 -2.80 20.09
C ASP A 62 3.77 -3.96 19.11
N ALA A 63 2.95 -5.01 19.24
CA ALA A 63 2.94 -6.14 18.32
C ALA A 63 2.55 -5.71 16.90
N ALA A 64 1.53 -4.85 16.78
CA ALA A 64 1.11 -4.29 15.52
C ALA A 64 2.23 -3.43 14.88
N PHE A 65 2.96 -2.66 15.69
CA PHE A 65 4.06 -1.83 15.21
C PHE A 65 5.20 -2.65 14.62
N GLU A 66 5.62 -3.73 15.28
CA GLU A 66 6.66 -4.62 14.75
C GLU A 66 6.28 -5.20 13.38
N GLN A 67 5.03 -5.63 13.22
CA GLN A 67 4.54 -6.16 11.94
C GLN A 67 4.43 -5.08 10.87
N TRP A 68 3.88 -3.91 11.21
CA TRP A 68 3.83 -2.75 10.32
C TRP A 68 5.25 -2.32 9.89
N GLN A 69 6.22 -2.35 10.79
CA GLN A 69 7.61 -2.00 10.51
C GLN A 69 8.25 -3.00 9.53
N SER A 70 7.94 -4.30 9.68
CA SER A 70 8.45 -5.34 8.78
C SER A 70 8.01 -5.16 7.32
N LEU A 71 6.94 -4.39 7.07
CA LEU A 71 6.41 -4.10 5.74
C LEU A 71 7.04 -2.85 5.09
N ARG A 72 7.78 -2.03 5.85
CA ARG A 72 8.38 -0.78 5.33
C ARG A 72 9.26 -0.98 4.09
N PRO A 73 10.08 -2.05 3.95
CA PRO A 73 10.84 -2.25 2.72
C PRO A 73 9.97 -2.34 1.46
N ILE A 74 8.79 -2.96 1.55
CA ILE A 74 7.85 -3.02 0.41
C ILE A 74 7.19 -1.67 0.20
N TRP A 75 6.79 -1.01 1.28
CA TRP A 75 6.18 0.31 1.21
C TRP A 75 7.13 1.34 0.58
N HIS A 76 8.42 1.35 0.90
CA HIS A 76 9.38 2.26 0.27
C HIS A 76 9.50 2.05 -1.24
N VAL A 77 9.42 0.80 -1.74
CA VAL A 77 9.36 0.56 -3.19
C VAL A 77 8.08 1.16 -3.78
N TYR A 78 6.95 1.05 -3.08
CA TYR A 78 5.69 1.65 -3.50
C TYR A 78 5.74 3.18 -3.44
N GLU A 79 6.41 3.75 -2.45
CA GLU A 79 6.62 5.19 -2.32
C GLU A 79 7.45 5.71 -3.51
N ASP A 80 8.63 5.14 -3.73
CA ASP A 80 9.59 5.55 -4.76
C ASP A 80 8.99 5.47 -6.17
N GLU A 81 8.33 4.35 -6.48
CA GLU A 81 7.92 4.03 -7.86
C GLU A 81 6.51 4.52 -8.17
N PHE A 82 5.68 4.81 -7.16
CA PHE A 82 4.29 5.20 -7.36
C PHE A 82 3.89 6.48 -6.61
N MET A 83 3.97 6.51 -5.27
CA MET A 83 3.38 7.62 -4.50
C MET A 83 4.12 8.95 -4.69
N GLU A 84 5.45 8.93 -4.64
CA GLU A 84 6.25 10.15 -4.82
C GLU A 84 6.09 10.69 -6.26
N PRO A 85 6.21 9.89 -7.34
CA PRO A 85 5.89 10.36 -8.69
C PRO A 85 4.46 10.88 -8.85
N LEU A 86 3.47 10.25 -8.21
CA LEU A 86 2.07 10.67 -8.26
C LEU A 86 1.91 12.08 -7.68
N SER A 87 2.52 12.33 -6.52
CA SER A 87 2.48 13.64 -5.85
C SER A 87 3.10 14.76 -6.70
N LYS A 88 4.18 14.45 -7.45
CA LYS A 88 4.93 15.43 -8.25
C LYS A 88 4.25 15.77 -9.57
N THR A 89 3.58 14.79 -10.18
CA THR A 89 3.11 14.89 -11.57
C THR A 89 1.60 14.95 -11.71
N ALA A 90 0.84 14.56 -10.67
CA ALA A 90 -0.59 14.30 -10.73
C ALA A 90 -1.02 13.34 -11.86
N ALA A 91 -0.08 12.61 -12.46
CA ALA A 91 -0.29 11.82 -13.67
C ALA A 91 -0.53 10.34 -13.34
N TYR A 92 -1.64 10.05 -12.67
CA TYR A 92 -2.05 8.69 -12.29
C TYR A 92 -2.03 7.69 -13.47
N ALA A 93 -2.44 8.15 -14.65
CA ALA A 93 -2.51 7.33 -15.85
C ALA A 93 -1.17 6.67 -16.21
N ARG A 94 -0.03 7.36 -16.05
CA ARG A 94 1.30 6.79 -16.33
C ARG A 94 1.71 5.75 -15.29
N LEU A 95 1.33 5.97 -14.03
CA LEU A 95 1.73 5.14 -12.90
C LEU A 95 0.95 3.82 -12.82
N ILE A 96 -0.15 3.68 -13.55
CA ILE A 96 -0.85 2.40 -13.68
C ILE A 96 0.04 1.30 -14.29
N GLY A 97 1.05 1.67 -15.08
CA GLY A 97 2.03 0.74 -15.61
C GLY A 97 2.87 0.07 -14.52
N VAL A 98 3.22 0.82 -13.46
CA VAL A 98 3.95 0.31 -12.29
C VAL A 98 3.12 -0.75 -11.58
N ILE A 99 1.86 -0.42 -11.28
CA ILE A 99 0.92 -1.34 -10.63
C ILE A 99 0.70 -2.61 -11.46
N LYS A 100 0.55 -2.47 -12.79
CA LYS A 100 0.34 -3.63 -13.67
C LYS A 100 1.57 -4.53 -13.74
N LEU A 101 2.79 -3.97 -13.81
CA LEU A 101 4.01 -4.79 -13.76
C LEU A 101 4.17 -5.49 -12.41
N TRP A 102 3.82 -4.81 -11.32
CA TRP A 102 3.84 -5.40 -9.98
C TRP A 102 2.85 -6.57 -9.87
N CYS A 103 1.64 -6.40 -10.38
CA CYS A 103 0.67 -7.49 -10.50
C CYS A 103 1.20 -8.66 -11.33
N GLU A 104 1.85 -8.40 -12.47
CA GLU A 104 2.48 -9.44 -13.30
C GLU A 104 3.56 -10.21 -12.52
N HIS A 105 4.41 -9.50 -11.77
CA HIS A 105 5.44 -10.12 -10.92
C HIS A 105 4.83 -11.03 -9.84
N LEU A 106 3.68 -10.63 -9.28
CA LEU A 106 2.90 -11.45 -8.34
C LEU A 106 2.15 -12.62 -8.99
N GLY A 107 2.27 -12.81 -10.31
CA GLY A 107 1.54 -13.83 -11.07
C GLY A 107 0.07 -13.50 -11.30
N LEU A 108 -0.34 -12.24 -11.12
CA LEU A 108 -1.70 -11.78 -11.34
C LEU A 108 -1.91 -11.31 -12.78
N HIS A 109 -3.04 -11.67 -13.38
CA HIS A 109 -3.39 -11.27 -14.73
C HIS A 109 -4.15 -9.92 -14.75
N ALA A 110 -3.45 -8.81 -14.55
CA ALA A 110 -4.04 -7.46 -14.55
C ALA A 110 -4.30 -6.87 -15.95
N GLY A 111 -3.96 -7.60 -17.02
CA GLY A 111 -4.11 -7.20 -18.41
C GLY A 111 -3.15 -6.07 -18.85
N PRO A 112 -3.03 -5.82 -20.16
CA PRO A 112 -2.12 -4.80 -20.68
C PRO A 112 -2.56 -3.39 -20.28
N VAL A 113 -1.66 -2.43 -20.38
CA VAL A 113 -2.00 -1.01 -20.36
C VAL A 113 -2.66 -0.65 -21.70
N THR A 114 -3.78 0.08 -21.66
CA THR A 114 -4.48 0.52 -22.88
C THR A 114 -3.95 1.88 -23.34
N ALA A 115 -3.80 2.06 -24.65
CA ALA A 115 -3.47 3.34 -25.27
C ALA A 115 -4.44 4.45 -24.79
N PRO A 116 -3.96 5.70 -24.61
CA PRO A 116 -2.65 6.23 -25.00
C PRO A 116 -1.54 5.96 -23.97
N VAL A 117 -1.83 5.31 -22.85
CA VAL A 117 -0.84 5.04 -21.81
C VAL A 117 0.10 3.93 -22.28
N GLN A 118 1.40 4.11 -22.05
CA GLN A 118 2.42 3.11 -22.32
C GLN A 118 2.83 2.41 -21.02
N GLY A 119 3.04 1.10 -21.08
CA GLY A 119 3.63 0.34 -19.98
C GLY A 119 5.12 0.62 -19.82
N LEU A 120 5.69 0.18 -18.70
CA LEU A 120 7.15 0.23 -18.49
C LEU A 120 7.83 -0.76 -19.45
N THR A 121 8.96 -0.34 -20.03
CA THR A 121 9.75 -1.16 -20.97
C THR A 121 11.25 -1.02 -20.71
N GLY A 122 12.05 -1.94 -21.24
CA GLY A 122 13.51 -1.91 -21.14
C GLY A 122 14.01 -1.79 -19.69
N GLU A 123 14.96 -0.88 -19.49
CA GLU A 123 15.66 -0.65 -18.22
C GLU A 123 14.70 -0.30 -17.07
N GLU A 124 13.65 0.48 -17.31
CA GLU A 124 12.68 0.85 -16.26
C GLU A 124 11.91 -0.38 -15.74
N ARG A 125 11.58 -1.31 -16.64
CA ARG A 125 10.90 -2.56 -16.29
C ARG A 125 11.81 -3.46 -15.47
N GLU A 126 13.05 -3.64 -15.91
CA GLU A 126 14.04 -4.48 -15.24
C GLU A 126 14.36 -3.95 -13.84
N ARG A 127 14.60 -2.64 -13.71
CA ARG A 127 14.83 -1.98 -12.41
C ARG A 127 13.71 -2.23 -11.42
N LEU A 128 12.45 -2.10 -11.85
CA LEU A 128 11.31 -2.35 -10.96
C LEU A 128 11.26 -3.82 -10.55
N LEU A 129 11.44 -4.76 -11.49
CA LEU A 129 11.44 -6.19 -11.16
C LEU A 129 12.56 -6.59 -10.17
N ASP A 130 13.73 -5.98 -10.28
CA ASP A 130 14.83 -6.20 -9.33
C ASP A 130 14.44 -5.74 -7.92
N LYS A 131 13.85 -4.54 -7.80
CA LYS A 131 13.32 -4.02 -6.52
C LYS A 131 12.25 -4.95 -5.93
N LEU A 132 11.31 -5.42 -6.75
CA LEU A 132 10.24 -6.32 -6.31
C LEU A 132 10.76 -7.68 -5.83
N THR A 133 11.74 -8.21 -6.55
CA THR A 133 12.41 -9.47 -6.17
C THR A 133 13.14 -9.30 -4.83
N ALA A 134 13.81 -8.17 -4.61
CA ALA A 134 14.56 -7.90 -3.39
C ALA A 134 13.69 -7.83 -2.12
N VAL A 135 12.40 -7.50 -2.24
CA VAL A 135 11.48 -7.39 -1.09
C VAL A 135 10.68 -8.67 -0.80
N ASP A 136 10.91 -9.74 -1.59
CA ASP A 136 10.38 -11.09 -1.35
C ASP A 136 8.86 -11.13 -1.15
N ILE A 137 8.10 -10.71 -2.17
CA ILE A 137 6.63 -10.64 -2.14
C ILE A 137 5.93 -11.77 -2.90
N VAL A 138 6.68 -12.57 -3.67
CA VAL A 138 6.19 -13.76 -4.40
C VAL A 138 6.34 -15.01 -3.55
#